data_AF-A0A6I5NCV5-F1
#
_entry.id   AF-A0A6I5NCV5-F1
#
_cell.length_a   1.000
_cell.length_b   1.000
_cell.length_c   1.000
_cell.angle_alpha   90.00
_cell.angle_beta   90.00
_cell.angle_gamma   90.00
#
_symmetry.space_group_name_H-M   'P 1'
#
loop_
_entity.id
_entity.type
_entity.pdbx_description
1 polymer ?
#
loop_
_entity_poly.entity_id
_entity_poly.type
_entity_poly.pdbx_seq_one_letter_code
_entity_poly.pdbx_strand_id
1 'polypeptide(L)'
;MRAIATSCGSQSDTAIAAYPKADFYPASLQAPVEATQDAIYQPINNGRAGFAASQSAYDAAVTELFAALDRWEHILAKQTYLCGEQITLADWCLFTTLFRFDLAYYGLFKCNLKRLTDDWLETQLLAA
;
A
#
# COMPACT_ATOMS: atom_id res chain seq x y z
N MET A 1 12.89 -16.29 5.55
CA MET A 1 14.09 -16.04 4.71
C MET A 1 14.92 -14.93 5.33
N ARG A 2 15.86 -15.27 6.23
CA ARG A 2 16.84 -14.34 6.79
C ARG A 2 18.05 -14.23 5.84
N ALA A 3 18.67 -13.05 5.87
CA ALA A 3 20.02 -12.72 5.39
C ALA A 3 20.21 -12.47 3.89
N ILE A 4 20.27 -11.19 3.48
CA ILE A 4 21.31 -10.65 2.60
C ILE A 4 21.55 -9.19 3.00
N ALA A 5 22.68 -8.91 3.67
CA ALA A 5 23.35 -7.61 3.63
C ALA A 5 24.71 -7.68 4.34
N THR A 6 25.69 -8.36 3.73
CA THR A 6 27.10 -8.10 4.04
C THR A 6 27.95 -8.11 2.77
N SER A 7 28.72 -7.02 2.64
CA SER A 7 29.90 -6.76 1.80
C SER A 7 29.75 -6.67 0.28
N CYS A 8 29.84 -5.45 -0.26
CA CYS A 8 30.88 -5.11 -1.23
C CYS A 8 31.12 -3.59 -1.17
N GLY A 9 32.31 -3.18 -0.75
CA GLY A 9 32.72 -1.78 -0.79
C GLY A 9 33.44 -1.48 -2.10
N SER A 10 32.92 -0.54 -2.88
CA SER A 10 33.66 0.19 -3.91
C SER A 10 33.55 1.68 -3.63
N GLN A 11 34.67 2.39 -3.77
CA GLN A 11 34.87 3.78 -3.35
C GLN A 11 34.14 4.80 -4.26
N SER A 12 32.81 4.75 -4.32
CA SER A 12 31.95 5.72 -5.04
C SER A 12 30.84 6.35 -4.18
N ASP A 13 30.80 6.06 -2.88
CA ASP A 13 29.59 6.25 -2.05
C ASP A 13 29.57 7.51 -1.15
N THR A 14 30.29 8.57 -1.48
CA THR A 14 30.31 9.76 -0.61
C THR A 14 29.02 10.59 -0.62
N ALA A 15 28.14 10.40 -1.61
CA ALA A 15 26.84 11.09 -1.68
C ALA A 15 25.67 10.32 -1.04
N ILE A 16 25.76 8.98 -0.96
CA ILE A 16 24.69 8.14 -0.38
C ILE A 16 24.80 8.09 1.16
N ALA A 17 26.01 8.23 1.71
CA ALA A 17 26.27 8.16 3.15
C ALA A 17 25.68 9.32 3.98
N ALA A 18 25.20 10.39 3.33
CA ALA A 18 24.64 11.57 4.00
C ALA A 18 23.13 11.44 4.31
N TYR A 19 22.45 10.40 3.82
CA TYR A 19 21.07 10.15 4.20
C TYR A 19 21.01 9.31 5.48
N PRO A 20 20.36 9.80 6.54
CA PRO A 20 20.08 8.95 7.69
C PRO A 20 19.34 7.71 7.18
N LYS A 21 19.84 6.53 7.55
CA LYS A 21 19.25 5.26 7.15
C LYS A 21 17.84 5.18 7.74
N ALA A 22 16.83 5.38 6.91
CA ALA A 22 15.44 5.21 7.31
C ALA A 22 15.20 3.73 7.68
N ASP A 23 14.68 3.49 8.89
CA ASP A 23 14.28 2.17 9.34
C ASP A 23 12.77 2.01 9.17
N PHE A 24 12.37 1.28 8.12
CA PHE A 24 10.97 1.00 7.81
C PHE A 24 10.43 -0.24 8.52
N TYR A 25 11.25 -0.92 9.33
CA TYR A 25 10.87 -2.13 10.05
C TYR A 25 11.47 -2.18 11.47
N PRO A 26 11.27 -1.12 12.29
CA PRO A 26 11.85 -1.06 13.61
C PRO A 26 11.25 -2.12 14.53
N ALA A 27 12.05 -2.60 15.48
CA ALA A 27 11.66 -3.69 16.39
C ALA A 27 10.34 -3.43 17.13
N SER A 28 10.02 -2.17 17.46
CA SER A 28 8.78 -1.78 18.14
C SER A 28 7.52 -1.90 17.27
N LEU A 29 7.65 -1.92 15.94
CA LEU A 29 6.53 -1.94 15.00
C LEU A 29 6.44 -3.22 14.16
N GLN A 30 7.27 -4.24 14.42
CA GLN A 30 7.26 -5.46 13.58
C GLN A 30 5.90 -6.16 13.59
N ALA A 31 5.33 -6.40 14.76
CA ALA A 31 4.01 -7.03 14.89
C ALA A 31 2.87 -6.26 14.18
N PRO A 32 2.69 -4.93 14.39
CA PRO A 32 1.67 -4.19 13.65
C PRO A 32 1.95 -4.12 12.14
N VAL A 33 3.22 -4.07 11.71
CA VAL A 33 3.57 -4.09 10.28
C VAL A 33 3.18 -5.42 9.64
N GLU A 34 3.54 -6.55 10.25
CA GLU A 34 3.18 -7.89 9.76
C GLU A 34 1.65 -8.05 9.66
N ALA A 35 0.93 -7.70 10.73
CA ALA A 35 -0.52 -7.76 10.75
C ALA A 35 -1.18 -6.86 9.69
N THR A 36 -0.60 -5.68 9.45
CA THR A 36 -1.07 -4.75 8.41
C THR A 36 -0.82 -5.30 7.02
N GLN A 37 0.38 -5.84 6.76
CA GLN A 37 0.73 -6.45 5.47
C GLN A 37 -0.20 -7.61 5.12
N ASP A 38 -0.49 -8.49 6.09
CA ASP A 38 -1.44 -9.58 5.91
C ASP A 38 -2.85 -9.07 5.60
N ALA A 39 -3.28 -8.01 6.30
CA ALA A 39 -4.59 -7.41 6.13
C ALA A 39 -4.77 -6.66 4.79
N ILE A 40 -3.70 -6.15 4.16
CA ILE A 40 -3.76 -5.51 2.84
C ILE A 40 -3.53 -6.49 1.69
N TYR A 41 -2.78 -7.58 1.92
CA TYR A 41 -2.33 -8.43 0.81
C TYR A 41 -3.48 -9.11 0.08
N GLN A 42 -4.34 -9.84 0.81
CA GLN A 42 -5.43 -10.60 0.21
C GLN A 42 -6.54 -9.77 -0.43
N PRO A 43 -7.00 -8.66 0.18
CA PRO A 43 -8.07 -7.87 -0.42
C PRO A 43 -7.58 -6.81 -1.42
N ILE A 44 -6.33 -6.32 -1.30
CA ILE A 44 -5.84 -5.19 -2.09
C ILE A 44 -4.67 -5.58 -3.01
N ASN A 45 -3.55 -6.05 -2.46
CA ASN A 45 -2.32 -6.16 -3.25
C ASN A 45 -2.30 -7.33 -4.24
N ASN A 46 -3.03 -8.41 -3.99
CA ASN A 46 -2.97 -9.61 -4.84
C ASN A 46 -3.72 -9.49 -6.19
N GLY A 47 -4.49 -8.42 -6.41
CA GLY A 47 -5.15 -8.14 -7.69
C GLY A 47 -6.27 -9.12 -8.09
N ARG A 48 -6.88 -9.85 -7.15
CA ARG A 48 -7.88 -10.91 -7.43
C ARG A 48 -8.98 -10.53 -8.42
N ALA A 49 -9.49 -9.30 -8.37
CA ALA A 49 -10.52 -8.84 -9.31
C ALA A 49 -10.09 -8.95 -10.78
N GLY A 50 -8.83 -8.61 -11.08
CA GLY A 50 -8.30 -8.66 -12.45
C GLY A 50 -8.04 -10.06 -12.99
N PHE A 51 -7.91 -11.05 -12.11
CA PHE A 51 -7.62 -12.44 -12.45
C PHE A 51 -8.83 -13.38 -12.27
N ALA A 52 -10.00 -12.84 -11.92
CA ALA A 52 -11.19 -13.64 -11.69
C ALA A 52 -11.64 -14.36 -12.98
N ALA A 53 -11.86 -15.67 -12.88
CA ALA A 53 -12.29 -16.51 -14.00
C ALA A 53 -13.83 -16.63 -14.13
N SER A 54 -14.60 -16.04 -13.21
CA SER A 54 -16.06 -16.00 -13.24
C SER A 54 -16.58 -14.66 -12.75
N GLN A 55 -17.81 -14.33 -13.14
CA GLN A 55 -18.49 -13.12 -12.68
C GLN A 55 -18.62 -13.09 -11.15
N SER A 56 -19.03 -14.21 -10.54
CA SER A 56 -19.17 -14.30 -9.07
C SER A 56 -17.85 -14.13 -8.33
N ALA A 57 -16.74 -14.64 -8.86
CA ALA A 57 -15.42 -14.45 -8.27
C ALA A 57 -14.96 -13.00 -8.39
N TYR A 58 -15.24 -12.35 -9.53
CA TYR A 58 -14.98 -10.94 -9.74
C TYR A 58 -15.80 -10.08 -8.78
N ASP A 59 -17.12 -10.30 -8.70
CA ASP A 59 -18.03 -9.52 -7.86
C ASP A 59 -17.61 -9.60 -6.38
N ALA A 60 -17.25 -10.80 -5.91
CA ALA A 60 -16.73 -10.99 -4.56
C ALA A 60 -15.40 -10.25 -4.34
N ALA A 61 -14.45 -10.39 -5.27
CA ALA A 61 -13.13 -9.79 -5.14
C ALA A 61 -13.17 -8.24 -5.22
N VAL A 62 -13.95 -7.67 -6.13
CA VAL A 62 -14.07 -6.20 -6.25
C VAL A 62 -14.80 -5.61 -5.05
N THR A 63 -15.82 -6.30 -4.52
CA THR A 63 -16.51 -5.88 -3.29
C THR A 63 -15.56 -5.90 -2.09
N GLU A 64 -14.79 -6.98 -1.94
CA GLU A 64 -13.80 -7.12 -0.86
C GLU A 64 -12.69 -6.05 -0.96
N LEU A 65 -12.22 -5.76 -2.17
CA LEU A 65 -11.23 -4.71 -2.44
C LEU A 65 -11.71 -3.34 -1.95
N PHE A 66 -12.90 -2.90 -2.37
CA PHE A 66 -13.40 -1.57 -1.99
C PHE A 66 -13.75 -1.48 -0.51
N ALA A 67 -14.28 -2.55 0.09
CA ALA A 67 -14.49 -2.60 1.54
C ALA A 67 -13.17 -2.47 2.33
N ALA A 68 -12.08 -3.08 1.84
CA ALA A 68 -10.77 -2.93 2.46
C ALA A 68 -10.18 -1.53 2.26
N LEU A 69 -10.31 -0.94 1.06
CA LEU A 69 -9.88 0.44 0.81
C LEU A 69 -10.61 1.43 1.73
N ASP A 70 -11.93 1.30 1.89
CA ASP A 70 -12.71 2.18 2.78
C ASP A 70 -12.31 2.01 4.25
N ARG A 71 -11.96 0.79 4.69
CA ARG A 71 -11.40 0.55 6.03
C ARG A 71 -10.09 1.30 6.24
N TRP A 72 -9.17 1.24 5.28
CA TRP A 72 -7.87 1.89 5.40
C TRP A 72 -7.96 3.40 5.29
N GLU A 73 -8.86 3.92 4.45
CA GLU A 73 -9.21 5.34 4.42
C GLU A 73 -9.67 5.82 5.81
N HIS A 74 -10.57 5.07 6.47
CA HIS A 74 -11.03 5.42 7.82
C HIS A 74 -9.92 5.43 8.88
N ILE A 75 -8.92 4.56 8.74
CA ILE A 75 -7.75 4.54 9.61
C ILE A 75 -6.87 5.77 9.31
N LEU A 76 -6.53 5.99 8.05
CA LEU A 76 -5.66 7.08 7.60
C LEU A 76 -6.27 8.48 7.81
N ALA A 77 -7.60 8.57 7.92
CA ALA A 77 -8.28 9.80 8.36
C ALA A 77 -7.92 10.21 9.81
N LYS A 78 -7.35 9.30 10.62
CA LYS A 78 -7.01 9.53 12.04
C LYS A 78 -5.51 9.46 12.33
N GLN A 79 -4.70 8.95 11.41
CA GLN A 79 -3.26 8.78 11.56
C GLN A 79 -2.55 8.89 10.22
N THR A 80 -1.29 9.34 10.22
CA THR A 80 -0.55 9.67 8.99
C THR A 80 -0.17 8.43 8.16
N TYR A 81 0.19 7.32 8.81
CA TYR A 81 0.69 6.10 8.17
C TYR A 81 -0.05 4.88 8.69
N LEU A 82 0.03 3.75 7.99
CA LEU A 82 -0.73 2.53 8.33
C LEU A 82 -0.43 1.99 9.73
N CYS A 83 0.78 2.22 10.23
CA CYS A 83 1.25 1.75 11.55
C CYS A 83 1.52 2.90 12.55
N GLY A 84 0.93 4.08 12.35
CA GLY A 84 1.01 5.21 13.28
C GLY A 84 1.67 6.46 12.67
N GLU A 85 2.69 6.98 13.35
CA GLU A 85 3.29 8.29 13.03
C GLU A 85 4.54 8.21 12.14
N GLN A 86 5.08 7.01 11.90
CA GLN A 86 6.20 6.81 10.99
C GLN A 86 5.83 5.90 9.83
N ILE A 87 6.46 6.17 8.68
CA ILE A 87 6.38 5.29 7.52
C ILE A 87 7.06 3.94 7.81
N THR A 88 6.44 2.87 7.33
CA THR A 88 6.89 1.49 7.52
C THR A 88 6.84 0.71 6.21
N LEU A 89 7.28 -0.56 6.24
CA LEU A 89 7.18 -1.45 5.09
C LEU A 89 5.74 -1.66 4.62
N ALA A 90 4.76 -1.62 5.53
CA ALA A 90 3.35 -1.78 5.17
C ALA A 90 2.87 -0.65 4.25
N ASP A 91 3.30 0.59 4.50
CA ASP A 91 2.95 1.75 3.67
C ASP A 91 3.50 1.58 2.25
N TRP A 92 4.73 1.11 2.13
CA TRP A 92 5.33 0.81 0.82
C TRP A 92 4.59 -0.29 0.08
N CYS A 93 4.17 -1.35 0.77
CA CYS A 93 3.36 -2.41 0.18
C CYS A 93 2.03 -1.86 -0.37
N LEU A 94 1.30 -1.06 0.40
CA LEU A 94 0.04 -0.46 -0.06
C LEU A 94 0.28 0.55 -1.20
N PHE A 95 1.27 1.43 -1.05
CA PHE A 95 1.59 2.49 -2.02
C PHE A 95 1.79 1.94 -3.44
N THR A 96 2.51 0.82 -3.58
CA THR A 96 2.77 0.25 -4.91
C THR A 96 1.49 -0.14 -5.66
N THR A 97 0.45 -0.57 -4.95
CA THR A 97 -0.87 -0.83 -5.53
C THR A 97 -1.62 0.46 -5.83
N LEU A 98 -1.71 1.40 -4.87
CA LEU A 98 -2.45 2.65 -5.05
C LEU A 98 -1.90 3.48 -6.21
N PHE A 99 -0.57 3.56 -6.34
CA PHE A 99 0.10 4.26 -7.44
C PHE A 99 -0.31 3.73 -8.83
N ARG A 100 -0.63 2.43 -8.93
CA ARG A 100 -1.03 1.78 -10.19
C ARG A 100 -2.54 1.73 -10.36
N PHE A 101 -3.31 2.17 -9.37
CA PHE A 101 -4.74 1.89 -9.32
C PHE A 101 -5.48 2.53 -10.48
N ASP A 102 -5.45 3.85 -10.59
CA ASP A 102 -6.17 4.57 -11.66
C ASP A 102 -5.54 4.33 -13.04
N LEU A 103 -4.22 4.17 -13.09
CA LEU A 103 -3.48 3.98 -14.33
C LEU A 103 -3.72 2.60 -14.97
N ALA A 104 -3.85 1.56 -14.14
CA ALA A 104 -3.90 0.18 -14.62
C ALA A 104 -5.08 -0.59 -14.03
N TYR A 105 -5.27 -0.60 -12.71
CA TYR A 105 -6.21 -1.54 -12.08
C TYR A 105 -7.66 -1.15 -12.37
N TYR A 106 -7.96 0.15 -12.41
CA TYR A 106 -9.26 0.69 -12.76
C TYR A 106 -9.74 0.14 -14.13
N GLY A 107 -8.89 0.23 -15.16
CA GLY A 107 -9.22 -0.27 -16.50
C GLY A 107 -8.97 -1.77 -16.67
N LEU A 108 -7.72 -2.20 -16.53
CA LEU A 108 -7.28 -3.57 -16.87
C LEU A 108 -7.89 -4.62 -15.94
N PHE A 109 -7.97 -4.33 -14.64
CA PHE A 109 -8.53 -5.24 -13.65
C PHE A 109 -10.01 -5.00 -13.39
N LYS A 110 -10.61 -4.03 -14.08
CA LYS A 110 -12.00 -3.59 -13.91
C LYS A 110 -12.30 -3.18 -12.46
N CYS A 111 -11.32 -2.67 -11.72
CA CYS A 111 -11.56 -2.11 -10.39
C CYS A 111 -12.19 -0.70 -10.49
N ASN A 112 -13.33 -0.60 -11.18
CA ASN A 112 -13.88 0.65 -11.70
C ASN A 112 -15.19 1.10 -11.04
N LEU A 113 -15.41 0.75 -9.77
CA LEU A 113 -16.53 1.31 -9.00
C LEU A 113 -16.32 2.79 -8.69
N LYS A 114 -15.06 3.18 -8.44
CA LYS A 114 -14.60 4.56 -8.27
C LYS A 114 -13.11 4.66 -8.59
N ARG A 115 -12.65 5.80 -9.09
CA ARG A 115 -11.21 6.11 -9.18
C ARG A 115 -10.73 6.60 -7.82
N LEU A 116 -9.47 6.35 -7.49
CA LEU A 116 -8.89 6.96 -6.29
C LEU A 116 -8.84 8.48 -6.43
N THR A 117 -8.48 9.00 -7.60
CA THR A 117 -8.38 10.46 -7.81
C THR A 117 -9.70 11.22 -7.70
N ASP A 118 -10.84 10.58 -7.96
CA ASP A 118 -12.15 11.23 -7.86
C ASP A 118 -12.50 11.54 -6.39
N ASP A 119 -12.24 10.60 -5.47
CA ASP A 119 -12.50 10.79 -4.02
C ASP A 119 -11.51 11.79 -3.38
N TRP A 120 -10.23 11.78 -3.79
CA TRP A 120 -9.19 12.59 -3.14
C TRP A 120 -9.25 14.08 -3.49
N LEU A 121 -9.87 14.46 -4.61
CA LEU A 121 -10.10 15.86 -4.99
C LEU A 121 -11.14 16.53 -4.09
N GLU A 122 -12.17 15.80 -3.63
CA GLU A 122 -13.18 16.36 -2.71
C GLU A 122 -12.61 16.60 -1.31
N THR A 123 -11.78 15.69 -0.79
CA THR A 123 -11.23 15.79 0.58
C THR A 123 -10.23 16.93 0.74
N GLN A 124 -9.48 17.30 -0.32
CA GLN A 124 -8.53 18.42 -0.28
C GLN A 124 -9.20 19.78 -0.54
N LEU A 125 -10.23 19.85 -1.39
CA LEU A 125 -10.94 21.10 -1.70
C LEU A 125 -11.88 21.57 -0.58
N LEU A 126 -12.34 20.67 0.30
CA LEU A 126 -13.14 21.02 1.48
C LEU A 126 -12.30 21.30 2.74
N ALA A 127 -10.99 21.01 2.69
CA ALA A 127 -10.06 21.22 3.81
C ALA A 127 -9.11 22.42 3.62
N ALA A 128 -9.24 23.16 2.52
CA ALA A 128 -8.49 24.39 2.21
C ALA A 128 -9.42 25.62 2.17
#